data_AF-A0A822HKQ8-F1
#
_entry.id   AF-A0A822HKQ8-F1
#
_cell.length_a   1.000
_cell.length_b   1.000
_cell.length_c   1.000
_cell.angle_alpha   90.00
_cell.angle_beta   90.00
_cell.angle_gamma   90.00
#
_symmetry.space_group_name_H-M   'P 1'
#
loop_
_entity.id
_entity.type
_entity.pdbx_description
1 polymer ?
#
loop_
_entity_poly.entity_id
_entity_poly.type
_entity_poly.pdbx_seq_one_letter_code
_entity_poly.pdbx_strand_id
1 'polypeptide(L)'
;FSKKDCETYACAIAKLDFNSEDEKHLVEEVFNNAIDLLSDEDKKLPQINTVLPLLKRGVGIHHSGLLPIIKETIEILFGEGLIKALFATETFSMGLNMPARTVLFTAARKFDGKELRWVNIKY
;
A
#
# COMPACT_ATOMS: atom_id res chain seq x y z
N PHE A 1 -8.41 6.54 7.03
CA PHE A 1 -8.71 5.62 8.16
C PHE A 1 -9.49 4.37 7.75
N SER A 2 -10.19 4.37 6.61
CA SER A 2 -10.90 3.20 6.07
C SER A 2 -10.06 2.44 5.05
N LYS A 3 -10.21 1.10 5.00
CA LYS A 3 -9.62 0.24 3.96
C LYS A 3 -10.11 0.66 2.56
N LYS A 4 -11.44 0.86 2.46
CA LYS A 4 -12.11 1.30 1.22
C LYS A 4 -11.59 2.64 0.70
N ASP A 5 -11.30 3.57 1.59
CA ASP A 5 -10.78 4.88 1.20
C ASP A 5 -9.37 4.75 0.61
N CYS A 6 -8.53 3.88 1.17
CA CYS A 6 -7.18 3.64 0.65
C CYS A 6 -7.22 3.13 -0.79
N GLU A 7 -8.08 2.13 -1.07
CA GLU A 7 -8.29 1.61 -2.42
C GLU A 7 -8.85 2.69 -3.37
N THR A 8 -9.84 3.46 -2.90
CA THR A 8 -10.47 4.52 -3.71
C THR A 8 -9.46 5.60 -4.11
N TYR A 9 -8.64 6.08 -3.17
CA TYR A 9 -7.65 7.11 -3.46
C TYR A 9 -6.49 6.60 -4.32
N ALA A 10 -6.05 5.36 -4.10
CA ALA A 10 -5.04 4.72 -4.94
C ALA A 10 -5.51 4.61 -6.40
N CYS A 11 -6.73 4.12 -6.62
CA CYS A 11 -7.31 4.03 -7.96
C CYS A 11 -7.47 5.41 -8.62
N ALA A 12 -7.80 6.46 -7.84
CA ALA A 12 -7.93 7.81 -8.37
C ALA A 12 -6.61 8.35 -8.94
N ILE A 13 -5.49 8.08 -8.27
CA ILE A 13 -4.17 8.57 -8.70
C ILE A 13 -3.44 7.63 -9.66
N ALA A 14 -3.85 6.36 -9.76
CA ALA A 14 -3.27 5.37 -10.66
C ALA A 14 -3.48 5.66 -12.16
N LYS A 15 -4.14 6.78 -12.51
CA LYS A 15 -4.11 7.36 -13.85
C LYS A 15 -2.74 7.96 -14.19
N LEU A 16 -1.96 8.30 -13.16
CA LEU A 16 -0.59 8.76 -13.27
C LEU A 16 0.36 7.56 -13.20
N ASP A 17 1.51 7.72 -13.83
CA ASP A 17 2.57 6.72 -13.84
C ASP A 17 3.84 7.35 -13.26
N PHE A 18 4.31 6.81 -12.13
CA PHE A 18 5.44 7.35 -11.39
C PHE A 18 6.73 6.55 -11.57
N ASN A 19 6.67 5.44 -12.29
CA ASN A 19 7.81 4.56 -12.52
C ASN A 19 8.20 4.55 -14.00
N SER A 20 9.50 4.47 -14.24
CA SER A 20 10.08 4.12 -15.53
C SER A 20 9.80 2.66 -15.91
N GLU A 21 10.07 2.30 -17.16
CA GLU A 21 9.92 0.90 -17.61
C GLU A 21 10.86 -0.05 -16.85
N ASP A 22 12.09 0.36 -16.54
CA ASP A 22 13.03 -0.46 -15.77
C ASP A 22 12.52 -0.69 -14.33
N GLU A 23 11.99 0.34 -13.67
CA GLU A 23 11.37 0.22 -12.35
C GLU A 23 10.12 -0.68 -12.39
N LYS A 24 9.33 -0.63 -13.46
CA LYS A 24 8.18 -1.53 -13.64
C LYS A 24 8.61 -2.98 -13.73
N HIS A 25 9.70 -3.26 -14.45
CA HIS A 25 10.25 -4.61 -14.54
C HIS A 25 10.74 -5.12 -13.18
N LEU A 26 11.46 -4.29 -12.42
CA LEU A 26 11.92 -4.62 -11.07
C LEU A 26 10.75 -4.90 -10.12
N VAL A 27 9.72 -4.05 -10.15
CA VAL A 27 8.51 -4.25 -9.33
C VAL A 27 7.83 -5.57 -9.66
N GLU A 28 7.68 -5.87 -10.95
CA GLU A 28 7.04 -7.10 -11.42
C GLU A 28 7.83 -8.35 -11.02
N GLU A 29 9.16 -8.31 -11.14
CA GLU A 29 10.03 -9.41 -10.71
C GLU A 29 9.91 -9.69 -9.21
N VAL A 30 10.06 -8.65 -8.38
CA VAL A 30 9.95 -8.77 -6.91
C VAL A 30 8.56 -9.28 -6.52
N PHE A 31 7.50 -8.74 -7.14
CA PHE A 31 6.13 -9.16 -6.86
C PHE A 31 5.90 -10.62 -7.25
N ASN A 32 6.29 -11.04 -8.46
CA ASN A 32 6.09 -12.42 -8.93
C ASN A 32 6.86 -13.42 -8.06
N ASN A 33 8.11 -13.10 -7.68
CA ASN A 33 8.89 -13.93 -6.76
C ASN A 33 8.20 -14.11 -5.40
N ALA A 34 7.57 -13.05 -4.88
CA ALA A 34 6.81 -13.14 -3.64
C ALA A 34 5.53 -13.97 -3.81
N ILE A 35 4.76 -13.72 -4.87
CA ILE A 35 3.52 -14.46 -5.16
C ILE A 35 3.80 -15.93 -5.41
N ASP A 36 4.98 -16.31 -5.92
CA ASP A 36 5.32 -17.71 -6.16
C ASP A 36 5.41 -18.57 -4.89
N LEU A 37 5.59 -17.93 -3.73
CA LEU A 37 5.56 -18.60 -2.42
C LEU A 37 4.14 -18.90 -1.91
N LEU A 38 3.10 -18.36 -2.57
CA LEU A 38 1.70 -18.62 -2.21
C LEU A 38 1.19 -19.96 -2.75
N SER A 39 0.14 -20.47 -2.10
CA SER A 39 -0.62 -21.61 -2.62
C SER A 39 -1.34 -21.25 -3.93
N ASP A 40 -1.62 -22.25 -4.79
CA ASP A 40 -2.36 -22.03 -6.04
C ASP A 40 -3.78 -21.47 -5.82
N GLU A 41 -4.35 -21.69 -4.64
CA GLU A 41 -5.64 -21.11 -4.24
C GLU A 41 -5.48 -19.61 -3.95
N ASP A 42 -4.47 -19.23 -3.16
CA ASP A 42 -4.19 -17.84 -2.80
C ASP A 42 -3.77 -17.00 -4.02
N LYS A 43 -3.02 -17.58 -4.96
CA LYS A 43 -2.63 -16.93 -6.23
C LYS A 43 -3.85 -16.48 -7.05
N LYS A 44 -5.00 -17.13 -6.87
CA LYS A 44 -6.26 -16.80 -7.58
C LYS A 44 -7.08 -15.71 -6.89
N LEU A 45 -6.67 -15.25 -5.71
CA LEU A 45 -7.42 -14.22 -5.00
C LEU A 45 -7.44 -12.91 -5.80
N PRO A 46 -8.58 -12.19 -5.87
CA PRO A 46 -8.70 -10.97 -6.67
C PRO A 46 -7.69 -9.87 -6.31
N GLN A 47 -7.26 -9.81 -5.05
CA GLN A 47 -6.28 -8.83 -4.59
C GLN A 47 -4.93 -8.94 -5.31
N ILE A 48 -4.51 -10.16 -5.71
CA ILE A 48 -3.23 -10.37 -6.42
C ILE A 48 -3.24 -9.60 -7.75
N ASN A 49 -4.32 -9.77 -8.53
CA ASN A 49 -4.47 -9.13 -9.84
C ASN A 49 -4.71 -7.61 -9.75
N THR A 50 -5.21 -7.12 -8.61
CA THR A 50 -5.55 -5.71 -8.43
C THR A 50 -4.35 -4.89 -7.96
N VAL A 51 -3.46 -5.49 -7.18
CA VAL A 51 -2.32 -4.80 -6.57
C VAL A 51 -1.19 -4.56 -7.57
N LEU A 52 -0.80 -5.57 -8.37
CA LEU A 52 0.34 -5.45 -9.28
C LEU A 52 0.23 -4.26 -10.25
N PRO A 53 -0.91 -3.98 -10.91
CA PRO A 53 -1.04 -2.80 -11.80
C PRO A 53 -0.87 -1.46 -11.09
N LEU A 54 -1.12 -1.37 -9.78
CA LEU A 54 -0.88 -0.17 -8.99
C LEU A 54 0.61 -0.06 -8.66
N LEU A 55 1.22 -1.15 -8.20
CA LEU A 55 2.63 -1.19 -7.83
C LEU A 55 3.52 -0.84 -9.01
N LYS A 56 3.22 -1.36 -10.20
CA LYS A 56 3.97 -1.03 -11.43
C LYS A 56 3.97 0.47 -11.70
N ARG A 57 2.89 1.19 -11.38
CA ARG A 57 2.79 2.65 -11.53
C ARG A 57 3.43 3.44 -10.38
N GLY A 58 4.02 2.77 -9.40
CA GLY A 58 4.58 3.39 -8.20
C GLY A 58 3.52 3.76 -7.14
N VAL A 59 2.34 3.12 -7.16
CA VAL A 59 1.26 3.36 -6.20
C VAL A 59 1.02 2.11 -5.35
N GLY A 60 1.06 2.25 -4.03
CA GLY A 60 0.82 1.17 -3.07
C GLY A 60 -0.41 1.39 -2.20
N ILE A 61 -0.97 0.30 -1.68
CA ILE A 61 -2.03 0.29 -0.68
C ILE A 61 -1.56 -0.55 0.51
N HIS A 62 -1.76 -0.10 1.75
CA HIS A 62 -1.40 -0.87 2.94
C HIS A 62 -2.49 -0.83 4.02
N HIS A 63 -3.15 -1.96 4.25
CA HIS A 63 -4.10 -2.12 5.34
C HIS A 63 -4.25 -3.58 5.76
N SER A 64 -4.89 -3.82 6.91
CA SER A 64 -5.13 -5.15 7.49
C SER A 64 -6.07 -6.07 6.69
N GLY A 65 -6.45 -5.68 5.47
CA GLY A 65 -7.23 -6.52 4.56
C GLY A 65 -6.38 -7.25 3.52
N LEU A 66 -5.10 -6.87 3.39
CA LEU A 66 -4.17 -7.50 2.48
C LEU A 66 -3.52 -8.72 3.13
N LEU A 67 -3.18 -9.72 2.31
CA LEU A 67 -2.37 -10.86 2.75
C LEU A 67 -1.03 -10.39 3.36
N PRO A 68 -0.51 -11.08 4.39
CA PRO A 68 0.79 -10.78 4.98
C PRO A 68 1.90 -10.61 3.93
N ILE A 69 2.02 -11.56 3.00
CA ILE A 69 3.05 -11.53 1.95
C ILE A 69 2.94 -10.31 1.03
N ILE A 70 1.72 -9.84 0.77
CA ILE A 70 1.50 -8.65 -0.05
C ILE A 70 1.93 -7.40 0.72
N LYS A 71 1.60 -7.32 2.01
CA LYS A 71 2.03 -6.19 2.86
C LYS A 71 3.55 -6.12 2.93
N GLU A 72 4.22 -7.25 3.16
CA GLU A 72 5.69 -7.33 3.20
C GLU A 72 6.31 -6.93 1.86
N THR A 73 5.73 -7.39 0.75
CA THR A 73 6.19 -6.98 -0.60
C THR A 73 6.05 -5.47 -0.81
N ILE A 74 4.93 -4.87 -0.40
CA ILE A 74 4.68 -3.43 -0.49
C ILE A 74 5.66 -2.64 0.39
N GLU A 75 5.95 -3.15 1.58
CA GLU A 75 6.93 -2.59 2.50
C GLU A 75 8.34 -2.60 1.90
N ILE A 76 8.76 -3.71 1.28
CA ILE A 76 10.04 -3.80 0.57
C ILE A 76 10.09 -2.80 -0.59
N LEU A 77 9.10 -2.81 -1.48
CA LEU A 77 9.06 -1.90 -2.63
C LEU A 77 9.00 -0.42 -2.22
N PHE A 78 8.38 -0.09 -1.09
CA PHE A 78 8.38 1.26 -0.55
C PHE A 78 9.75 1.64 0.02
N GLY A 79 10.42 0.73 0.73
CA GLY A 79 11.78 0.92 1.24
C GLY A 79 12.82 1.12 0.13
N GLU A 80 12.67 0.41 -0.98
CA GLU A 80 13.51 0.55 -2.19
C GLU A 80 13.15 1.78 -3.04
N GLY A 81 12.14 2.56 -2.62
CA GLY A 81 11.71 3.76 -3.33
C GLY A 81 10.98 3.48 -4.64
N LEU A 82 10.55 2.23 -4.91
CA LEU A 82 9.77 1.83 -6.09
C LEU A 82 8.29 2.20 -5.97
N ILE A 83 7.80 2.47 -4.75
CA ILE A 83 6.48 3.03 -4.48
C ILE A 83 6.63 4.51 -4.09
N LYS A 84 6.04 5.40 -4.88
CA LYS A 84 6.14 6.86 -4.74
C LYS A 84 4.97 7.44 -3.97
N ALA A 85 3.82 6.77 -4.02
CA ALA A 85 2.63 7.13 -3.27
C ALA A 85 2.06 5.89 -2.57
N LEU A 86 1.95 5.94 -1.25
CA LEU A 86 1.43 4.85 -0.42
C LEU A 86 0.18 5.30 0.33
N PHE A 87 -0.93 4.61 0.13
CA PHE A 87 -2.17 4.84 0.87
C PHE A 87 -2.31 3.81 1.97
N ALA A 88 -2.21 4.25 3.22
CA ALA A 88 -2.18 3.34 4.36
C ALA A 88 -3.21 3.68 5.44
N THR A 89 -3.65 2.65 6.15
CA THR A 89 -4.34 2.82 7.44
C THR A 89 -3.34 3.06 8.58
N GLU A 90 -3.82 3.58 9.71
CA GLU A 90 -3.01 3.98 10.88
C GLU A 90 -2.02 2.92 11.38
N THR A 91 -2.34 1.63 11.20
CA THR A 91 -1.47 0.52 11.63
C THR A 91 -0.12 0.50 10.93
N PHE A 92 0.03 1.13 9.76
CA PHE A 92 1.31 1.19 9.04
C PHE A 92 2.38 1.95 9.81
N SER A 93 2.03 3.07 10.45
CA SER A 93 2.98 3.90 11.18
C SER A 93 3.51 3.28 12.48
N MET A 94 2.91 2.18 12.96
CA MET A 94 3.30 1.56 14.22
C MET A 94 4.42 0.52 14.09
N GLY A 95 4.87 0.20 12.88
CA GLY A 95 5.75 -0.97 12.66
C GLY A 95 6.97 -0.78 11.76
N LEU A 96 7.17 0.39 11.13
CA LEU A 96 8.15 0.52 10.05
C LEU A 96 9.10 1.69 10.26
N ASN A 97 10.41 1.42 10.20
CA ASN A 97 11.45 2.43 10.11
C ASN A 97 11.64 2.88 8.65
N MET A 98 10.54 3.22 7.97
CA MET A 98 10.56 3.67 6.58
C MET A 98 10.17 5.14 6.51
N PRO A 99 11.15 6.06 6.53
CA PRO A 99 10.88 7.49 6.50
C PRO A 99 10.30 7.88 5.13
N ALA A 100 9.02 8.27 5.12
CA ALA A 100 8.44 8.97 3.99
C ALA A 100 8.92 10.43 3.98
N ARG A 101 9.22 10.98 2.81
CA ARG A 101 9.58 12.40 2.66
C ARG A 101 8.43 13.33 3.06
N THR A 102 7.20 12.92 2.76
CA THR A 102 5.97 13.69 3.01
C THR A 102 4.90 12.75 3.53
N VAL A 103 4.18 13.19 4.56
CA VAL A 103 3.00 12.49 5.11
C VAL A 103 1.77 13.36 4.90
N LEU A 104 0.74 12.79 4.27
CA LEU A 104 -0.54 13.46 4.04
C LEU A 104 -1.63 12.78 4.87
N PHE A 105 -2.35 13.55 5.68
CA PHE A 105 -3.54 13.09 6.38
C PHE A 105 -4.79 13.43 5.55
N THR A 106 -5.55 12.40 5.15
CA THR A 106 -6.81 12.61 4.41
C THR A 106 -7.94 13.13 5.28
N ALA A 107 -7.82 13.00 6.61
CA ALA A 107 -8.75 13.55 7.59
C ALA A 107 -8.03 13.81 8.93
N ALA A 108 -8.46 14.86 9.63
CA ALA A 108 -7.97 15.20 10.97
C ALA A 108 -8.77 14.56 12.11
N ARG A 109 -9.90 13.91 11.78
CA ARG A 109 -10.77 13.21 12.73
C ARG A 109 -10.97 11.75 12.29
N LYS A 110 -11.13 10.85 13.26
CA LYS A 110 -11.40 9.43 13.04
C LYS A 110 -12.52 8.93 13.94
N PHE A 111 -13.24 7.91 13.49
CA PHE A 111 -14.22 7.20 14.29
C PHE A 111 -13.54 6.08 15.08
N ASP A 112 -13.76 6.00 16.39
CA ASP A 112 -13.16 4.97 17.25
C ASP A 112 -14.13 3.84 17.64
N GLY A 113 -15.30 3.79 17.01
CA GLY A 113 -16.38 2.86 17.36
C GLY A 113 -17.49 3.51 18.18
N LYS A 114 -17.26 4.70 18.76
CA LYS A 114 -18.26 5.45 19.54
C LYS A 114 -18.51 6.83 18.98
N GLU A 115 -17.46 7.61 18.75
CA GLU A 115 -17.57 8.99 18.29
C GLU A 115 -16.49 9.37 17.29
N LEU A 116 -16.74 10.47 16.56
CA LEU A 116 -15.75 11.06 15.67
C LEU A 116 -14.83 11.99 16.47
N ARG A 117 -13.61 11.56 16.77
CA ARG A 117 -12.66 12.32 17.59
C ARG A 117 -11.47 12.82 16.78
N TRP A 118 -10.79 13.84 17.28
CA TRP A 118 -9.54 14.32 16.70
C TRP A 118 -8.44 13.26 16.84
N VAL A 119 -7.60 13.17 15.82
CA VAL A 119 -6.41 12.32 15.85
C VAL A 119 -5.43 12.93 16.85
N ASN A 120 -4.92 12.11 17.76
CA ASN A 120 -3.93 12.53 18.74
C ASN A 120 -2.57 11.97 18.30
N ILE A 121 -1.71 12.83 17.76
CA ILE A 121 -0.37 12.46 17.29
C ILE A 121 0.58 12.67 18.47
N LYS A 122 1.03 11.57 19.09
CA LYS A 122 2.14 11.61 20.04
C LYS A 122 3.44 11.61 19.23
N TYR A 123 4.12 12.76 19.20
CA TYR A 123 5.52 12.84 18.78
C TYR A 123 6.43 12.27 19.86
#